data_AF-A0A926AWL1-F1
#
_entry.id   AF-A0A926AWL1-F1
#
_cell.length_a   1.000
_cell.length_b   1.000
_cell.length_c   1.000
_cell.angle_alpha   90.00
_cell.angle_beta   90.00
_cell.angle_gamma   90.00
#
_symmetry.space_group_name_H-M   'P 1'
#
loop_
_entity.id
_entity.type
_entity.pdbx_description
1 polymer ?
#
loop_
_entity_poly.entity_id
_entity_poly.type
_entity_poly.pdbx_seq_one_letter_code
_entity_poly.pdbx_strand_id
1 'polypeptide(L)'
;MPAETIALGEPAIERQPSPEAEKFGKPPGGWRRAWFSVIFESQTRAGRTFDLVLLAVIVASVLVVMLNSVGSYAERHGPAFNALEWTFTALFTVEYLARLIAVQRPLRYAVSFYGIVDLMSVLPTYLAFFFPELHALIDIRLLRLLRAFRILKLTEYLKEISTLGDALRASRRKILVFLCTVLTID
;
A
#
# COMPACT_ATOMS: atom_id res chain seq x y z
N MET A 1 7.22 -51.15 32.30
CA MET A 1 7.66 -49.90 31.65
C MET A 1 7.41 -50.02 30.15
N PRO A 2 6.39 -49.38 29.58
CA PRO A 2 6.38 -49.02 28.17
C PRO A 2 6.80 -47.56 28.00
N ALA A 3 7.55 -47.30 26.94
CA ALA A 3 8.17 -46.01 26.63
C ALA A 3 7.12 -44.92 26.35
N GLU A 4 7.19 -43.81 27.10
CA GLU A 4 6.54 -42.56 26.75
C GLU A 4 7.17 -42.05 25.45
N THR A 5 6.38 -42.10 24.37
CA THR A 5 6.66 -41.38 23.14
C THR A 5 6.43 -39.90 23.43
N ILE A 6 7.51 -39.19 23.75
CA ILE A 6 7.53 -37.73 23.82
C ILE A 6 7.24 -37.22 22.42
N ALA A 7 5.96 -36.89 22.17
CA ALA A 7 5.56 -36.07 21.04
C ALA A 7 6.16 -34.67 21.28
N LEU A 8 7.35 -34.45 20.73
CA LEU A 8 7.91 -33.11 20.52
C LEU A 8 6.99 -32.40 19.51
N GLY A 9 5.89 -31.83 20.01
CA GLY A 9 5.16 -30.81 19.28
C GLY A 9 6.16 -29.69 18.99
N GLU A 10 6.47 -29.47 17.72
CA GLU A 10 7.23 -28.31 17.29
C GLU A 10 6.62 -27.09 17.98
N PRO A 11 7.40 -26.22 18.65
CA PRO A 11 6.85 -25.00 19.19
C PRO A 11 6.32 -24.23 17.98
N ALA A 12 5.00 -24.20 17.83
CA ALA A 12 4.33 -23.38 16.86
C ALA A 12 4.84 -21.97 17.14
N ILE A 13 5.72 -21.46 16.28
CA ILE A 13 6.22 -20.10 16.37
C ILE A 13 4.97 -19.24 16.28
N GLU A 14 4.47 -18.80 17.43
CA GLU A 14 3.25 -18.03 17.54
C GLU A 14 3.55 -16.69 16.89
N ARG A 15 3.22 -16.62 15.60
CA ARG A 15 3.52 -15.46 14.78
C ARG A 15 2.80 -14.29 15.39
N GLN A 16 3.56 -13.31 15.88
CA GLN A 16 2.99 -12.10 16.45
C GLN A 16 1.98 -11.52 15.46
N PRO A 17 0.78 -11.16 15.92
CA PRO A 17 -0.24 -10.60 15.05
C PRO A 17 0.32 -9.34 14.38
N SER A 18 0.01 -9.15 13.09
CA SER A 18 0.41 -7.92 12.41
C SER A 18 -0.18 -6.70 13.16
N PRO A 19 0.50 -5.54 13.19
CA PRO A 19 -0.02 -4.34 13.86
C PRO A 19 -1.43 -3.95 13.37
N GLU A 20 -1.76 -4.31 12.13
CA GLU A 20 -3.05 -4.09 11.51
C GLU A 20 -4.12 -5.10 11.98
N ALA A 21 -3.75 -6.34 12.24
CA ALA A 21 -4.64 -7.33 12.85
C ALA A 21 -5.09 -6.88 14.25
N GLU A 22 -4.20 -6.25 15.01
CA GLU A 22 -4.52 -5.68 16.33
C GLU A 22 -5.42 -4.44 16.20
N LYS A 23 -5.13 -3.54 15.25
CA LYS A 23 -5.89 -2.30 15.05
C LYS A 23 -7.27 -2.52 14.44
N PHE A 24 -7.37 -3.30 13.36
CA PHE A 24 -8.57 -3.41 12.53
C PHE A 24 -9.31 -4.75 12.68
N GLY A 25 -8.69 -5.73 13.36
CA GLY A 25 -9.26 -7.05 13.61
C GLY A 25 -9.08 -8.01 12.44
N LYS A 26 -8.53 -9.20 12.73
CA LYS A 26 -8.28 -10.27 11.75
C LYS A 26 -9.48 -11.20 11.61
N PRO A 27 -10.06 -11.43 10.40
CA PRO A 27 -11.21 -12.31 10.23
C PRO A 27 -10.98 -13.74 10.77
N PRO A 28 -12.01 -14.38 11.34
CA PRO A 28 -11.88 -15.69 11.99
C PRO A 28 -11.53 -16.81 10.98
N GLY A 29 -11.97 -16.70 9.72
CA GLY A 29 -11.70 -17.72 8.70
C GLY A 29 -12.26 -17.36 7.31
N GLY A 30 -12.14 -18.30 6.38
CA GLY A 30 -12.69 -18.20 5.02
C GLY A 30 -11.90 -17.28 4.08
N TRP A 31 -12.54 -16.88 2.97
CA TRP A 31 -11.92 -16.04 1.95
C TRP A 31 -11.47 -14.68 2.50
N ARG A 32 -12.24 -14.05 3.40
CA ARG A 32 -11.86 -12.76 4.03
C ARG A 32 -10.52 -12.84 4.77
N ARG A 33 -10.23 -13.96 5.43
CA ARG A 33 -8.93 -14.19 6.10
C ARG A 33 -7.79 -14.33 5.10
N ALA A 34 -8.02 -15.04 3.99
CA ALA A 34 -7.03 -15.16 2.92
C ALA A 34 -6.72 -13.79 2.30
N TRP A 35 -7.75 -13.00 1.98
CA TRP A 35 -7.60 -11.63 1.50
C TRP A 35 -6.88 -10.74 2.51
N PHE A 36 -7.23 -10.83 3.79
CA PHE A 36 -6.52 -10.11 4.85
C PHE A 36 -5.02 -10.47 4.87
N SER A 37 -4.66 -11.74 4.74
CA SER A 37 -3.25 -12.15 4.72
C SER A 37 -2.51 -11.70 3.45
N VAL A 38 -3.19 -11.59 2.31
CA VAL A 38 -2.56 -11.09 1.08
C VAL A 38 -2.39 -9.57 1.14
N ILE A 39 -3.37 -8.85 1.68
CA ILE A 39 -3.39 -7.38 1.66
C ILE A 39 -2.57 -6.76 2.80
N PHE A 40 -2.60 -7.36 3.99
CA PHE A 40 -2.06 -6.77 5.23
C PHE A 40 -0.91 -7.59 5.85
N GLU A 41 -0.59 -8.77 5.29
CA GLU A 41 0.53 -9.60 5.76
C GLU A 41 1.58 -9.80 4.64
N SER A 42 2.48 -8.83 4.51
CA SER A 42 3.57 -8.79 3.51
C SER A 42 4.64 -9.89 3.65
N GLN A 43 4.57 -10.69 4.72
CA GLN A 43 5.46 -11.83 4.95
C GLN A 43 5.18 -13.01 4.02
N THR A 44 4.02 -13.01 3.35
CA THR A 44 3.69 -14.02 2.34
C THR A 44 4.23 -13.64 0.96
N ARG A 45 4.57 -14.64 0.12
CA ARG A 45 4.98 -14.37 -1.27
C ARG A 45 3.89 -13.60 -2.02
N ALA A 46 2.63 -13.96 -1.79
CA ALA A 46 1.46 -13.33 -2.39
C ALA A 46 1.30 -11.86 -1.95
N GLY A 47 1.45 -11.57 -0.65
CA GLY A 47 1.39 -10.19 -0.15
C GLY A 47 2.51 -9.32 -0.71
N ARG A 48 3.74 -9.83 -0.74
CA ARG A 48 4.86 -9.10 -1.36
C ARG A 48 4.63 -8.79 -2.85
N THR A 49 4.10 -9.74 -3.61
CA THR A 49 3.78 -9.49 -5.02
C THR A 49 2.64 -8.48 -5.17
N PHE A 50 1.64 -8.52 -4.30
CA PHE A 50 0.55 -7.56 -4.28
C PHE A 50 1.08 -6.14 -4.01
N ASP A 51 1.91 -5.99 -2.99
CA ASP A 51 2.52 -4.71 -2.62
C ASP A 51 3.39 -4.14 -3.74
N LEU A 52 4.20 -4.99 -4.40
CA LEU A 52 5.04 -4.58 -5.53
C LEU A 52 4.22 -4.15 -6.75
N VAL A 53 3.16 -4.89 -7.07
CA VAL A 53 2.24 -4.53 -8.16
C VAL A 53 1.53 -3.22 -7.85
N LEU A 54 1.04 -3.06 -6.62
CA LEU A 54 0.37 -1.83 -6.19
C LEU A 54 1.32 -0.64 -6.28
N LEU A 55 2.57 -0.77 -5.82
CA LEU A 55 3.61 0.22 -5.98
C LEU A 55 3.83 0.59 -7.46
N ALA A 56 3.99 -0.41 -8.33
CA ALA A 56 4.20 -0.18 -9.75
C ALA A 56 3.03 0.58 -10.37
N VAL A 57 1.78 0.26 -9.98
CA VAL A 57 0.58 0.96 -10.42
C VAL A 57 0.54 2.40 -9.91
N ILE A 58 0.92 2.65 -8.64
CA ILE A 58 1.03 4.01 -8.08
C ILE A 58 2.03 4.83 -8.90
N VAL A 59 3.24 4.31 -9.10
CA VAL A 59 4.31 5.00 -9.85
C VAL A 59 3.87 5.27 -11.28
N ALA A 60 3.35 4.26 -11.99
CA ALA A 60 2.84 4.42 -13.35
C ALA A 60 1.77 5.51 -13.43
N SER A 61 0.87 5.57 -12.44
CA SER A 61 -0.18 6.57 -12.42
C SER A 61 0.34 7.99 -12.22
N VAL A 62 1.36 8.17 -11.38
CA VAL A 62 2.04 9.46 -11.19
C VAL A 62 2.77 9.87 -12.47
N LEU A 63 3.46 8.93 -13.13
CA LEU A 63 4.13 9.19 -14.41
C LEU A 63 3.16 9.64 -15.50
N VAL A 64 1.99 9.01 -15.60
CA VAL A 64 0.95 9.42 -16.57
C VAL A 64 0.48 10.85 -16.30
N VAL A 65 0.30 11.23 -15.03
CA VAL A 65 -0.06 12.61 -14.67
C VAL A 65 1.06 13.58 -15.02
N MET A 66 2.32 13.23 -14.76
CA MET A 66 3.47 14.05 -15.13
C MET A 66 3.57 14.23 -16.64
N LEU A 67 3.43 13.16 -17.42
CA LEU A 67 3.43 13.23 -18.89
C LEU A 67 2.28 14.08 -19.42
N ASN A 68 1.08 13.97 -18.84
CA ASN A 68 -0.07 14.79 -19.20
C ASN A 68 0.11 16.28 -18.80
N SER A 69 1.07 16.61 -17.93
CA SER A 69 1.40 18.01 -17.61
C SER A 69 2.25 18.68 -18.71
N VAL A 70 2.90 17.91 -19.57
CA VAL A 70 3.69 18.42 -20.70
C VAL A 70 2.76 18.66 -21.88
N GLY A 71 2.59 19.93 -22.27
CA GLY A 71 1.61 20.36 -23.29
C GLY A 71 1.67 19.57 -24.61
N SER A 72 2.88 19.30 -25.12
CA SER A 72 3.08 18.55 -26.37
C SER A 72 2.58 17.10 -26.30
N TYR A 73 2.70 16.44 -25.13
CA TYR A 73 2.18 15.09 -24.93
C TYR A 73 0.68 15.12 -24.67
N ALA A 74 0.18 16.12 -23.94
CA ALA A 74 -1.23 16.27 -23.62
C ALA A 74 -2.08 16.49 -24.89
N GLU A 75 -1.61 17.31 -25.84
CA GLU A 75 -2.31 17.58 -27.09
C GLU A 75 -2.40 16.32 -27.98
N ARG A 76 -1.35 15.49 -27.99
CA ARG A 76 -1.26 14.31 -28.84
C ARG A 76 -1.93 13.06 -28.24
N HIS A 77 -1.89 12.92 -26.91
CA HIS A 77 -2.29 11.71 -26.19
C HIS A 77 -3.34 11.94 -25.10
N GLY A 78 -3.95 13.13 -25.02
CA GLY A 78 -4.95 13.49 -24.01
C GLY A 78 -6.04 12.44 -23.78
N PRO A 79 -6.71 11.89 -24.82
CA PRO A 79 -7.72 10.85 -24.64
C PRO A 79 -7.16 9.57 -23.99
N ALA A 80 -5.93 9.17 -24.34
CA ALA A 80 -5.27 8.00 -23.75
C ALA A 80 -4.91 8.24 -22.28
N PHE A 81 -4.42 9.43 -21.93
CA PHE A 81 -4.15 9.79 -20.54
C PHE A 81 -5.41 9.84 -19.69
N ASN A 82 -6.53 10.33 -20.23
CA ASN A 82 -7.82 10.29 -19.55
C ASN A 82 -8.30 8.84 -19.32
N ALA A 83 -8.18 7.96 -20.33
CA ALA A 83 -8.55 6.55 -20.18
C ALA A 83 -7.68 5.83 -19.12
N LEU A 84 -6.38 6.08 -19.13
CA LEU A 84 -5.44 5.55 -18.12
C LEU A 84 -5.78 6.07 -16.72
N GLU A 85 -6.12 7.35 -16.59
CA GLU A 85 -6.51 7.91 -15.30
C GLU A 85 -7.75 7.21 -14.74
N TRP A 86 -8.80 7.05 -15.55
CA TRP A 86 -10.00 6.31 -15.15
C TRP A 86 -9.68 4.87 -14.74
N THR A 87 -8.79 4.22 -15.50
CA THR A 87 -8.31 2.87 -15.18
C THR A 87 -7.62 2.82 -13.83
N PHE A 88 -6.69 3.75 -13.56
CA PHE A 88 -6.01 3.81 -12.26
C PHE A 88 -6.95 4.15 -11.12
N THR A 89 -7.88 5.08 -11.30
CA THR A 89 -8.89 5.41 -10.29
C THR A 89 -9.75 4.20 -9.97
N ALA A 90 -10.18 3.44 -10.98
CA ALA A 90 -10.92 2.19 -10.77
C ALA A 90 -10.07 1.17 -10.00
N LEU A 91 -8.80 0.97 -10.36
CA LEU A 91 -7.89 0.06 -9.66
C LEU A 91 -7.70 0.43 -8.18
N PHE A 92 -7.43 1.69 -7.87
CA PHE A 92 -7.30 2.16 -6.48
C PHE A 92 -8.62 2.10 -5.72
N THR A 93 -9.76 2.30 -6.39
CA THR A 93 -11.07 2.12 -5.75
C THR A 93 -11.28 0.66 -5.36
N VAL A 94 -11.02 -0.26 -6.29
CA VAL A 94 -11.15 -1.70 -6.05
C VAL A 94 -10.23 -2.13 -4.91
N GLU A 95 -9.00 -1.65 -4.91
CA GLU A 95 -8.05 -1.97 -3.85
C GLU A 95 -8.47 -1.39 -2.48
N TYR A 96 -8.97 -0.15 -2.42
CA TYR A 96 -9.50 0.43 -1.18
C TYR A 96 -10.71 -0.38 -0.65
N LEU A 97 -11.63 -0.76 -1.53
CA LEU A 97 -12.77 -1.60 -1.17
C LEU A 97 -12.33 -2.99 -0.70
N ALA A 98 -11.33 -3.58 -1.35
CA ALA A 98 -10.77 -4.87 -0.96
C ALA A 98 -10.18 -4.79 0.47
N ARG A 99 -9.41 -3.72 0.79
CA ARG A 99 -8.91 -3.46 2.15
C ARG A 99 -10.04 -3.33 3.16
N LEU A 100 -11.08 -2.57 2.81
CA LEU A 100 -12.23 -2.31 3.69
C LEU A 100 -13.02 -3.59 4.00
N ILE A 101 -13.20 -4.49 3.03
CA ILE A 101 -13.96 -5.74 3.19
C ILE A 101 -13.11 -6.82 3.92
N ALA A 102 -11.79 -6.78 3.73
CA ALA A 102 -10.86 -7.74 4.32
C ALA A 102 -10.72 -7.56 5.85
N VAL A 103 -10.86 -6.34 6.38
CA VAL A 103 -10.79 -6.08 7.84
C VAL A 103 -12.09 -6.45 8.56
N GLN A 104 -12.02 -6.75 9.87
CA GLN A 104 -13.23 -6.93 10.69
C GLN A 104 -13.94 -5.60 11.01
N ARG A 105 -13.18 -4.51 11.20
CA ARG A 105 -13.69 -3.20 11.62
C ARG A 105 -13.51 -2.16 10.48
N PRO A 106 -14.35 -2.20 9.43
CA PRO A 106 -14.18 -1.35 8.24
C PRO A 106 -14.20 0.14 8.54
N LEU A 107 -15.12 0.60 9.40
CA LEU A 107 -15.20 2.03 9.77
C LEU A 107 -13.92 2.53 10.45
N ARG A 108 -13.28 1.68 11.27
CA ARG A 108 -12.03 2.04 11.94
C ARG A 108 -10.87 2.14 10.96
N TYR A 109 -10.88 1.32 9.90
CA TYR A 109 -9.94 1.44 8.81
C TYR A 109 -10.19 2.71 7.98
N ALA A 110 -11.44 2.97 7.58
CA ALA A 110 -11.79 4.13 6.75
C ALA A 110 -11.40 5.49 7.37
N VAL A 111 -11.48 5.62 8.70
CA VAL A 111 -11.11 6.84 9.44
C VAL A 111 -9.63 6.82 9.89
N SER A 112 -8.89 5.74 9.64
CA SER A 112 -7.45 5.66 9.94
C SER A 112 -6.62 6.47 8.94
N PHE A 113 -5.38 6.78 9.31
CA PHE A 113 -4.43 7.45 8.40
C PHE A 113 -4.34 6.77 7.03
N TYR A 114 -4.20 5.44 7.01
CA TYR A 114 -4.12 4.63 5.79
C TYR A 114 -5.43 4.69 4.97
N GLY A 115 -6.58 4.50 5.63
CA GLY A 115 -7.87 4.59 4.94
C GLY A 115 -8.18 6.00 4.39
N ILE A 116 -7.74 7.05 5.08
CA ILE A 116 -7.86 8.43 4.58
C ILE A 116 -6.94 8.67 3.39
N VAL A 117 -5.69 8.19 3.43
CA VAL A 117 -4.74 8.30 2.31
C VAL A 117 -5.29 7.60 1.08
N ASP A 118 -5.82 6.38 1.24
CA ASP A 118 -6.46 5.64 0.15
C ASP A 118 -7.68 6.37 -0.41
N LEU A 119 -8.55 6.89 0.45
CA LEU A 119 -9.71 7.67 0.02
C LEU A 119 -9.28 8.93 -0.76
N MET A 120 -8.31 9.68 -0.24
CA MET A 120 -7.77 10.87 -0.90
C MET A 120 -7.10 10.56 -2.25
N SER A 121 -6.62 9.33 -2.45
CA SER A 121 -5.99 8.92 -3.72
C SER A 121 -6.98 8.72 -4.88
N VAL A 122 -8.25 8.46 -4.57
CA VAL A 122 -9.35 8.27 -5.54
C VAL A 122 -10.31 9.45 -5.61
N LEU A 123 -10.41 10.24 -4.53
CA LEU A 123 -11.35 11.34 -4.38
C LEU A 123 -11.30 12.39 -5.53
N PRO A 124 -10.14 12.83 -6.04
CA PRO A 124 -10.08 13.89 -7.05
C PRO A 124 -10.86 13.54 -8.33
N THR A 125 -10.79 12.30 -8.79
CA THR A 125 -11.49 11.85 -10.01
C THR A 125 -13.00 11.69 -9.76
N TYR A 126 -13.41 11.21 -8.58
CA TYR A 126 -14.84 11.12 -8.25
C TYR A 126 -15.49 12.49 -8.04
N LEU A 127 -14.77 13.45 -7.43
CA LEU A 127 -15.27 14.80 -7.23
C LEU A 127 -15.52 15.50 -8.59
N ALA A 128 -14.60 15.31 -9.53
CA ALA A 128 -14.76 15.72 -10.92
C ALA A 128 -15.97 15.05 -11.62
N PHE A 129 -16.27 13.80 -11.30
CA PHE A 129 -17.40 13.09 -11.93
C PHE A 129 -18.76 13.52 -11.39
N PHE A 130 -18.92 13.57 -10.07
CA PHE A 130 -20.21 13.80 -9.41
C PHE A 130 -20.65 15.26 -9.37
N PHE A 131 -19.72 16.20 -9.50
CA PHE A 131 -20.02 17.62 -9.46
C PHE A 131 -19.54 18.31 -10.75
N PRO A 132 -20.26 18.15 -11.87
CA PRO A 132 -19.88 18.81 -13.11
C PRO A 132 -19.93 20.34 -12.98
N GLU A 133 -20.80 20.85 -12.11
CA GLU A 133 -20.92 22.28 -11.79
C GLU A 133 -19.65 22.82 -11.11
N LEU A 134 -18.92 21.97 -10.37
CA LEU A 134 -17.59 22.33 -9.89
C LEU A 134 -16.62 22.52 -11.06
N HIS A 135 -16.80 21.94 -12.25
CA HIS A 135 -15.94 22.27 -13.41
C HIS A 135 -16.16 23.69 -13.93
N ALA A 136 -17.34 24.26 -13.71
CA ALA A 136 -17.66 25.62 -14.11
C ALA A 136 -17.18 26.67 -13.09
N LEU A 137 -17.14 26.31 -11.80
CA LEU A 137 -16.73 27.19 -10.69
C LEU A 137 -15.26 27.00 -10.27
N ILE A 138 -14.76 25.77 -10.36
CA ILE A 138 -13.39 25.36 -10.08
C ILE A 138 -12.79 24.93 -11.41
N ASP A 139 -11.76 25.63 -11.87
CA ASP A 139 -11.05 25.24 -13.09
C ASP A 139 -10.68 23.74 -12.97
N ILE A 140 -11.04 22.95 -13.99
CA ILE A 140 -10.68 21.53 -14.12
C ILE A 140 -9.16 21.32 -13.90
N ARG A 141 -8.35 22.36 -14.16
CA ARG A 141 -6.92 22.42 -13.80
C ARG A 141 -6.65 22.29 -12.30
N LEU A 142 -7.44 22.92 -11.45
CA LEU A 142 -7.27 22.83 -9.98
C LEU A 142 -7.59 21.43 -9.47
N LEU A 143 -8.66 20.79 -9.97
CA LEU A 143 -8.96 19.38 -9.65
C LEU A 143 -7.87 18.43 -10.14
N ARG A 144 -7.20 18.76 -11.25
CA ARG A 144 -6.01 18.04 -11.72
C ARG A 144 -4.82 18.15 -10.77
N LEU A 145 -4.63 19.29 -10.07
CA LEU A 145 -3.60 19.42 -9.04
C LEU A 145 -3.88 18.50 -7.83
N LEU A 146 -5.15 18.32 -7.46
CA LEU A 146 -5.52 17.40 -6.37
C LEU A 146 -5.18 15.94 -6.68
N ARG A 147 -5.02 15.54 -7.94
CA ARG A 147 -4.56 14.18 -8.29
C ARG A 147 -3.16 13.88 -7.75
N ALA A 148 -2.36 14.91 -7.43
CA ALA A 148 -1.11 14.75 -6.70
C ALA A 148 -1.30 14.06 -5.34
N PHE A 149 -2.48 14.11 -4.72
CA PHE A 149 -2.76 13.39 -3.46
C PHE A 149 -2.57 11.88 -3.58
N ARG A 150 -2.66 11.30 -4.78
CA ARG A 150 -2.32 9.89 -4.99
C ARG A 150 -0.87 9.56 -4.63
N ILE A 151 0.04 10.54 -4.68
CA ILE A 151 1.42 10.38 -4.21
C ILE A 151 1.49 10.05 -2.71
N LEU A 152 0.48 10.41 -1.92
CA LEU A 152 0.43 10.10 -0.50
C LEU A 152 0.45 8.59 -0.26
N LYS A 153 -0.16 7.81 -1.16
CA LYS A 153 -0.13 6.33 -1.11
C LYS A 153 1.28 5.76 -1.27
N LEU A 154 2.15 6.45 -2.03
CA LEU A 154 3.58 6.09 -2.10
C LEU A 154 4.28 6.32 -0.75
N THR A 155 3.94 7.40 -0.04
CA THR A 155 4.55 7.68 1.28
C THR A 155 4.13 6.67 2.35
N GLU A 156 2.91 6.12 2.27
CA GLU A 156 2.44 5.00 3.08
C GLU A 156 3.27 3.74 2.83
N TYR A 157 3.46 3.37 1.56
CA TYR A 157 4.30 2.23 1.20
C TYR A 157 5.76 2.40 1.67
N LEU A 158 6.31 3.61 1.55
CA LEU A 158 7.67 3.90 2.04
C LEU A 158 7.77 3.79 3.58
N LYS A 159 6.69 4.05 4.34
CA LYS A 159 6.64 3.78 5.79
C LYS A 159 6.62 2.29 6.09
N GLU A 160 5.93 1.47 5.30
CA GLU A 160 6.03 0.01 5.47
C GLU A 160 7.46 -0.49 5.23
N ILE A 161 8.16 0.05 4.22
CA ILE A 161 9.58 -0.24 3.97
C ILE A 161 10.48 0.20 5.14
N SER A 162 10.10 1.22 5.92
CA SER A 162 10.95 1.70 7.02
C SER A 162 11.19 0.64 8.10
N THR A 163 10.35 -0.39 8.20
CA THR A 163 10.62 -1.57 9.04
C THR A 163 11.93 -2.27 8.67
N LEU A 164 12.29 -2.31 7.38
CA LEU A 164 13.58 -2.79 6.90
C LEU A 164 14.71 -1.84 7.30
N GLY A 165 14.46 -0.53 7.23
CA GLY A 165 15.37 0.51 7.71
C GLY A 165 15.63 0.41 9.21
N ASP A 166 14.61 0.10 10.01
CA ASP A 166 14.72 -0.10 11.45
C ASP A 166 15.46 -1.40 11.77
N ALA A 167 15.25 -2.48 11.01
CA ALA A 167 16.03 -3.71 11.12
C ALA A 167 17.51 -3.52 10.78
N LEU A 168 17.82 -2.72 9.74
CA LEU A 168 19.19 -2.33 9.39
C LEU A 168 19.81 -1.45 10.48
N ARG A 169 19.08 -0.47 11.03
CA ARG A 169 19.54 0.35 12.16
C ARG A 169 19.77 -0.48 13.41
N ALA A 170 18.92 -1.47 13.71
CA ALA A 170 19.13 -2.40 14.81
C ALA A 170 20.38 -3.27 14.60
N SER A 171 20.67 -3.64 13.35
CA SER A 171 21.84 -4.45 12.97
C SER A 171 23.12 -3.61 12.77
N ARG A 172 23.01 -2.27 12.73
CA ARG A 172 24.13 -1.36 12.43
C ARG A 172 25.36 -1.60 13.29
N ARG A 173 25.16 -1.86 14.59
CA ARG A 173 26.28 -2.06 15.53
C ARG A 173 27.03 -3.35 15.23
N LYS A 174 26.31 -4.41 14.85
CA LYS A 174 26.92 -5.70 14.47
C LYS A 174 27.65 -5.59 13.13
N ILE A 175 27.05 -4.91 12.15
CA ILE A 175 27.68 -4.64 10.84
C ILE A 175 28.96 -3.83 11.02
N LEU A 176 28.93 -2.78 11.85
CA LEU A 176 30.07 -1.90 12.09
C LEU A 176 31.21 -2.62 12.82
N VAL A 177 30.89 -3.45 13.83
CA VAL A 177 31.89 -4.31 14.49
C VAL A 177 32.51 -5.29 13.50
N PHE A 178 31.71 -5.98 12.67
CA PHE A 178 32.21 -6.88 11.64
C PHE A 178 33.15 -6.18 10.65
N LEU A 179 32.73 -5.02 10.12
CA LEU A 179 33.54 -4.22 9.19
C LEU A 179 34.84 -3.74 9.83
N CYS A 180 34.80 -3.25 11.08
CA CYS A 180 36.02 -2.86 11.80
C CYS A 180 36.96 -4.04 12.02
N THR A 181 36.45 -5.21 12.40
CA THR A 181 37.27 -6.42 12.59
C THR A 181 37.93 -6.86 11.29
N VAL A 182 37.20 -6.87 10.17
CA VAL A 182 37.77 -7.21 8.84
C VAL A 182 38.84 -6.20 8.45
N LEU A 183 38.57 -4.90 8.55
CA LEU A 183 39.52 -3.84 8.19
C LEU A 183 40.77 -3.77 9.08
N THR A 184 40.75 -4.38 10.27
CA THR A 184 41.90 -4.42 11.20
C THR A 184 42.74 -5.69 11.05
N ILE A 185 42.20 -6.72 10.37
CA ILE A 185 42.84 -8.04 10.20
C ILE A 185 43.72 -8.12 8.94
N ASP A 186 43.66 -7.12 8.07
CA ASP A 186 44.63 -6.88 6.99
C ASP A 186 45.74 -5.90 7.43
#